data_AF-A0A4R7KWX2-F1
#
_entry.id   AF-A0A4R7KWX2-F1
#
_cell.length_a   1.000
_cell.length_b   1.000
_cell.length_c   1.000
_cell.angle_alpha   90.00
_cell.angle_beta   90.00
_cell.angle_gamma   90.00
#
_symmetry.space_group_name_H-M   'P 1'
#
loop_
_entity.id
_entity.type
_entity.pdbx_description
1 polymer ?
#
loop_
_entity_poly.entity_id
_entity_poly.type
_entity_poly.pdbx_seq_one_letter_code
_entity_poly.pdbx_strand_id
1 'polypeptide(L)'
;MNRAMRRKMDKQLRAKLTDEQFQELKSKTISEMIDIEVKRRLDDTWSKMSSVLIEIMRKNRISQERIHKIVSEFSEEIYKRYGRDNDEGLSQC
;
A
#
# COMPACT_ATOMS: atom_id res chain seq x y z
N MET A 1 -11.50 2.64 -17.50
CA MET A 1 -12.98 2.60 -17.41
C MET A 1 -13.58 3.98 -17.75
N ASN A 2 -14.38 4.07 -18.81
CA ASN A 2 -14.88 5.34 -19.36
C ASN A 2 -16.03 5.92 -18.49
N ARG A 3 -16.18 7.25 -18.46
CA ARG A 3 -17.11 8.00 -17.58
C ARG A 3 -18.58 7.61 -17.79
N ALA A 4 -18.95 7.30 -19.03
CA ALA A 4 -20.30 6.86 -19.37
C ALA A 4 -20.66 5.49 -18.77
N MET A 5 -19.69 4.55 -18.75
CA MET A 5 -19.87 3.23 -18.12
C MET A 5 -20.03 3.33 -16.60
N ARG A 6 -19.25 4.19 -15.92
CA ARG A 6 -19.43 4.47 -14.48
C ARG A 6 -20.85 4.93 -14.16
N ARG A 7 -21.34 5.93 -14.90
CA ARG A 7 -22.68 6.49 -14.67
C ARG A 7 -23.79 5.47 -14.90
N LYS A 8 -23.66 4.59 -15.90
CA LYS A 8 -24.64 3.54 -16.18
C LYS A 8 -24.66 2.48 -15.07
N MET A 9 -23.48 2.11 -14.56
CA MET A 9 -23.34 1.18 -13.43
C MET A 9 -23.89 1.77 -12.13
N ASP A 10 -23.58 3.04 -11.82
CA ASP A 10 -24.14 3.75 -10.66
C ASP A 10 -25.66 3.79 -10.68
N LYS A 11 -26.25 4.06 -11.85
CA LYS A 11 -27.72 4.09 -12.02
C LYS A 11 -28.35 2.71 -11.79
N GLN A 12 -27.70 1.64 -12.23
CA GLN A 12 -28.18 0.27 -12.02
C GLN A 12 -28.03 -0.19 -10.56
N LEU A 13 -26.98 0.24 -9.87
CA LEU A 13 -26.75 -0.05 -8.45
C LEU A 13 -27.74 0.69 -7.55
N ARG A 14 -28.02 1.98 -7.81
CA ARG A 14 -29.07 2.74 -7.11
C ARG A 14 -30.47 2.16 -7.29
N ALA A 15 -30.73 1.49 -8.42
CA ALA A 15 -32.04 0.87 -8.67
C ALA A 15 -32.25 -0.45 -7.89
N LYS A 16 -31.18 -1.03 -7.32
CA LYS A 16 -31.22 -2.32 -6.61
C LYS A 16 -30.89 -2.22 -5.12
N LEU A 17 -30.37 -1.09 -4.67
CA LEU A 17 -29.94 -0.82 -3.30
C LEU A 17 -30.74 0.35 -2.74
N THR A 18 -30.96 0.38 -1.43
CA THR A 18 -31.41 1.63 -0.79
C THR A 18 -30.33 2.70 -0.95
N ASP A 19 -30.72 3.98 -0.90
CA ASP A 19 -29.74 5.08 -1.01
C ASP A 19 -28.64 4.98 0.05
N GLU A 20 -28.96 4.50 1.26
CA GLU A 20 -27.99 4.23 2.33
C GLU A 20 -26.99 3.14 1.95
N GLN A 21 -27.46 1.98 1.46
CA GLN A 21 -26.61 0.89 1.01
C GLN A 21 -25.73 1.28 -0.17
N PHE A 22 -26.26 2.08 -1.10
CA PHE A 22 -25.49 2.58 -2.24
C PHE A 22 -24.36 3.51 -1.81
N GLN A 23 -24.63 4.43 -0.88
CA GLN A 23 -23.61 5.36 -0.37
C GLN A 23 -22.56 4.63 0.47
N GLU A 24 -22.94 3.67 1.30
CA GLU A 24 -22.01 2.85 2.08
C GLU A 24 -21.05 2.09 1.16
N LEU A 25 -21.57 1.43 0.12
CA LEU A 25 -20.77 0.64 -0.82
C LEU A 25 -19.81 1.53 -1.62
N LYS A 26 -20.29 2.70 -2.07
CA LYS A 26 -19.45 3.70 -2.73
C LYS A 26 -18.34 4.21 -1.81
N SER A 27 -18.64 4.47 -0.54
CA SER A 27 -17.66 4.91 0.45
C SER A 27 -16.58 3.85 0.69
N LYS A 28 -16.97 2.58 0.84
CA LYS A 28 -16.03 1.46 0.99
C LYS A 28 -15.09 1.33 -0.20
N THR A 29 -15.62 1.33 -1.42
CA THR A 29 -14.79 1.24 -2.64
C THR A 29 -13.83 2.42 -2.78
N ILE A 30 -14.24 3.63 -2.40
CA ILE A 30 -13.35 4.80 -2.42
C ILE A 30 -12.25 4.64 -1.37
N SER A 31 -12.57 4.18 -0.17
CA SER A 31 -11.58 3.91 0.90
C SER A 31 -10.54 2.90 0.44
N GLU A 32 -10.98 1.76 -0.09
CA GLU A 32 -10.08 0.71 -0.59
C GLU A 32 -9.17 1.21 -1.73
N MET A 33 -9.71 2.02 -2.65
CA MET A 33 -8.90 2.63 -3.71
C MET A 33 -7.86 3.61 -3.17
N ILE A 34 -8.21 4.38 -2.13
CA ILE A 34 -7.27 5.28 -1.46
C ILE A 34 -6.17 4.47 -0.78
N ASP A 35 -6.51 3.40 -0.06
CA ASP A 35 -5.53 2.55 0.63
C ASP A 35 -4.54 1.92 -0.35
N ILE A 36 -5.02 1.41 -1.48
CA ILE A 36 -4.17 0.85 -2.53
C ILE A 36 -3.22 1.91 -3.11
N GLU A 37 -3.74 3.10 -3.42
CA GLU A 37 -2.91 4.17 -4.00
C GLU A 37 -1.90 4.72 -2.99
N VAL A 38 -2.26 4.81 -1.71
CA VAL A 38 -1.34 5.21 -0.63
C VAL A 38 -0.21 4.18 -0.49
N LYS A 39 -0.51 2.88 -0.44
CA LYS A 39 0.49 1.81 -0.40
C LYS A 39 1.43 1.90 -1.61
N ARG A 40 0.87 2.05 -2.82
CA ARG A 40 1.66 2.18 -4.05
C ARG A 40 2.62 3.38 -4.01
N ARG A 41 2.19 4.53 -3.50
CA ARG A 41 3.03 5.73 -3.37
C ARG A 41 4.13 5.56 -2.32
N LEU A 42 3.83 4.88 -1.23
CA LEU A 42 4.82 4.56 -0.21
C LEU A 42 5.89 3.62 -0.77
N ASP A 43 5.49 2.57 -1.49
CA ASP A 43 6.42 1.63 -2.13
C ASP A 43 7.34 2.32 -3.15
N ASP A 44 6.79 3.20 -4.00
CA ASP A 44 7.57 3.96 -4.98
C ASP A 44 8.57 4.92 -4.30
N THR A 45 8.13 5.62 -3.25
CA THR A 45 9.00 6.53 -2.47
C THR A 45 10.11 5.75 -1.77
N TRP A 46 9.76 4.60 -1.18
CA TRP A 46 10.69 3.71 -0.51
C TRP A 46 11.75 3.16 -1.48
N SER A 47 11.33 2.73 -2.67
CA SER A 47 12.23 2.24 -3.71
C SER A 47 13.24 3.31 -4.14
N LYS A 48 12.76 4.53 -4.42
CA LYS A 48 13.64 5.66 -4.78
C LYS A 48 14.63 6.01 -3.66
N MET A 49 14.16 6.08 -2.42
CA MET A 49 15.01 6.40 -1.28
C MET A 49 16.08 5.32 -1.03
N SER A 50 15.71 4.04 -1.10
CA SER A 50 16.65 2.92 -0.90
C SER A 50 17.74 2.89 -1.96
N SER A 51 17.40 3.17 -3.23
CA SER A 51 18.37 3.32 -4.31
C SER A 51 19.40 4.42 -4.01
N VAL A 52 18.93 5.61 -3.60
CA VAL A 52 19.81 6.74 -3.24
C VAL A 52 20.71 6.40 -2.05
N LEU A 53 20.18 5.74 -1.02
CA LEU A 53 20.97 5.32 0.15
C LEU A 53 22.08 4.34 -0.24
N ILE A 54 21.79 3.35 -1.08
CA ILE A 54 22.80 2.40 -1.57
C ILE A 54 23.89 3.13 -2.36
N GLU A 55 23.54 4.09 -3.21
CA GLU A 55 24.53 4.90 -3.93
C GLU A 55 25.43 5.70 -2.99
N ILE A 56 24.87 6.32 -1.96
CA ILE A 56 25.63 7.06 -0.95
C ILE A 56 26.59 6.11 -0.22
N MET A 57 26.13 4.92 0.19
CA MET A 57 26.98 3.94 0.87
C MET A 57 28.13 3.48 -0.03
N ARG A 58 27.87 3.26 -1.33
CA ARG A 58 28.91 2.92 -2.31
C ARG A 58 29.91 4.06 -2.50
N LYS A 59 29.46 5.31 -2.60
CA LYS A 59 30.34 6.50 -2.68
C LYS A 59 31.25 6.63 -1.46
N ASN A 60 30.78 6.22 -0.29
CA ASN A 60 31.55 6.18 0.95
C ASN A 60 32.40 4.90 1.12
N ARG A 61 32.58 4.10 0.05
CA ARG A 61 33.40 2.88 0.03
C ARG A 61 32.99 1.83 1.07
N ILE A 62 31.72 1.80 1.45
CA ILE A 62 31.18 0.72 2.27
C ILE A 62 31.18 -0.56 1.42
N SER A 63 31.68 -1.67 1.97
CA SER A 63 31.70 -2.95 1.25
C SER A 63 30.28 -3.43 0.93
N GLN A 64 30.13 -4.17 -0.17
CA GLN A 64 28.82 -4.73 -0.55
C GLN A 64 28.25 -5.64 0.53
N GLU A 65 29.10 -6.42 1.21
CA GLU A 65 28.70 -7.24 2.37
C GLU A 65 28.12 -6.39 3.50
N ARG A 66 28.74 -5.24 3.80
CA ARG A 66 28.27 -4.34 4.85
C ARG A 66 26.98 -3.61 4.44
N ILE A 67 26.86 -3.22 3.17
CA ILE A 67 25.60 -2.66 2.61
C ILE A 67 24.48 -3.69 2.74
N HIS A 68 24.72 -4.93 2.33
CA HIS A 68 23.74 -6.00 2.42
C HIS A 68 23.30 -6.25 3.85
N LYS A 69 24.26 -6.32 4.79
CA LYS A 69 23.97 -6.45 6.22
C LYS A 69 23.08 -5.32 6.74
N ILE A 70 23.43 -4.06 6.44
CA ILE A 70 22.64 -2.89 6.87
C ILE A 70 21.22 -2.93 6.30
N VAL A 71 21.05 -3.25 5.02
CA VAL A 71 19.74 -3.31 4.37
C VAL A 71 18.89 -4.44 4.97
N SER A 72 19.47 -5.61 5.22
CA SER A 72 18.77 -6.75 5.81
C SER A 72 18.36 -6.48 7.27
N GLU A 73 19.27 -5.98 8.11
CA GLU A 73 18.96 -5.60 9.49
C GLU A 73 17.86 -4.53 9.56
N PHE A 74 17.94 -3.55 8.65
CA PHE A 74 16.93 -2.50 8.55
C PHE A 74 15.55 -3.05 8.14
N SER A 75 15.50 -3.97 7.16
CA SER A 75 14.25 -4.63 6.75
C SER A 75 13.62 -5.45 7.87
N GLU A 76 14.42 -6.21 8.62
CA GLU A 76 13.95 -6.97 9.77
C GLU A 76 13.40 -6.07 10.87
N GLU A 77 14.06 -4.94 11.14
CA GLU A 77 13.62 -4.00 12.16
C GLU A 77 12.29 -3.32 11.77
N ILE A 78 12.12 -2.96 10.49
CA ILE A 78 10.83 -2.48 9.98
C ILE A 78 9.76 -3.56 10.17
N TYR A 79 10.03 -4.79 9.78
CA TYR A 79 9.07 -5.89 9.91
C TYR A 79 8.68 -6.14 11.38
N LYS A 80 9.65 -6.07 12.31
CA LYS A 80 9.37 -6.22 13.74
C LYS A 80 8.50 -5.10 14.29
N ARG A 81 8.73 -3.85 13.86
CA ARG A 81 8.02 -2.66 14.37
C ARG A 81 6.64 -2.47 13.77
N TYR A 82 6.46 -2.83 12.49
CA TYR A 82 5.25 -2.48 11.73
C TYR A 82 4.59 -3.69 11.04
N GLY A 83 5.25 -4.84 10.99
CA GLY A 83 4.70 -6.06 10.38
C GLY A 83 3.75 -6.85 11.28
N ARG A 84 3.64 -6.51 12.58
CA ARG A 84 2.75 -7.19 13.53
C ARG A 84 1.27 -6.82 13.38
N ASP A 85 0.94 -5.72 12.72
CA ASP A 85 -0.45 -5.26 12.63
C ASP A 85 -1.33 -6.08 11.66
N ASN A 86 -0.75 -7.03 10.92
CA ASN A 86 -1.50 -7.88 9.97
C ASN A 86 -1.86 -9.30 10.50
N ASP A 87 -1.31 -9.75 11.64
CA ASP A 87 -1.55 -11.11 12.16
C ASP A 87 -2.65 -11.20 13.24
N GLU A 88 -3.13 -10.08 13.79
CA GLU A 88 -4.20 -10.11 14.80
C GLU A 88 -5.62 -10.28 14.20
N GLY A 89 -5.75 -10.37 12.87
CA GLY A 89 -7.05 -10.45 12.18
C GLY A 89 -7.46 -11.81 11.60
N LEU A 90 -6.58 -12.83 11.58
CA LEU A 90 -6.86 -14.11 10.90
C LEU A 90 -6.71 -15.35 11.78
N SER A 91 -6.52 -15.21 13.08
CA SER A 91 -6.49 -16.34 14.03
C SER A 91 -7.74 -16.43 14.90
N GLN A 92 -8.93 -16.30 14.30
CA GLN A 92 -10.20 -16.78 14.85
C GLN A 92 -11.19 -17.11 13.72
N CYS A 93 -10.98 -18.25 13.06
CA CYS A 93 -12.02 -19.07 12.42
C CYS A 93 -11.52 -20.52 12.35
#